data_AF-A0A3B9EMT5-F1
#
_entry.id   AF-A0A3B9EMT5-F1
#
_cell.length_a   1.000
_cell.length_b   1.000
_cell.length_c   1.000
_cell.angle_alpha   90.00
_cell.angle_beta   90.00
_cell.angle_gamma   90.00
#
_symmetry.space_group_name_H-M   'P 1'
#
loop_
_entity.id
_entity.type
_entity.pdbx_description
1 polymer ?
#
loop_
_entity_poly.entity_id
_entity_poly.type
_entity_poly.pdbx_seq_one_letter_code
_entity_poly.pdbx_strand_id
1 'polypeptide(L)'
;RTDDWDDLMHYCIRSAAPVGRYLIDLHGGSAHGYGPSDALCNALQVINHLQDCQDDYRTLDRVYLPADWMAQAGATVEDLDKPACTPELRQVIDRCLDATGSLLGEARPIAAGMHSRRLGMEAAAIWEIARRLTVELRRRDPLAGRVALTKTGYLMCCASGVLGALTGRYGR
;
A
#
# COMPACT_ATOMS: atom_id res chain seq x y z
N ARG A 1 -7.73 5.69 16.02
CA ARG A 1 -7.79 4.22 15.86
C ARG A 1 -8.79 3.91 14.76
N THR A 2 -8.60 2.82 14.02
CA THR A 2 -9.61 2.27 13.10
C THR A 2 -10.28 1.07 13.74
N ASP A 3 -11.60 0.94 13.62
CA ASP A 3 -12.36 -0.12 14.29
C ASP A 3 -12.20 -1.47 13.59
N ASP A 4 -12.24 -1.46 12.25
CA ASP A 4 -12.06 -2.63 11.40
C ASP A 4 -11.34 -2.25 10.08
N TRP A 5 -11.23 -3.22 9.17
CA TRP A 5 -10.63 -2.99 7.86
C TRP A 5 -11.43 -2.03 6.99
N ASP A 6 -12.75 -2.05 7.08
CA ASP A 6 -13.62 -1.19 6.27
C ASP A 6 -13.48 0.27 6.70
N ASP A 7 -13.37 0.54 8.01
CA ASP A 7 -13.06 1.88 8.53
C ASP A 7 -11.68 2.37 8.08
N LEU A 8 -10.66 1.50 8.07
CA LEU A 8 -9.36 1.82 7.49
C LEU A 8 -9.48 2.15 5.99
N MET A 9 -10.24 1.38 5.22
CA MET A 9 -10.48 1.67 3.79
C MET A 9 -11.24 2.99 3.59
N HIS A 10 -12.23 3.28 4.43
CA HIS A 10 -12.93 4.56 4.43
C HIS A 10 -11.99 5.72 4.74
N TYR A 11 -11.00 5.53 5.61
CA TYR A 11 -9.95 6.52 5.82
C TYR A 11 -9.07 6.68 4.56
N CYS A 12 -8.49 5.59 4.05
CA CYS A 12 -7.58 5.61 2.91
C CYS A 12 -8.21 6.23 1.64
N ILE A 13 -9.47 5.90 1.35
CA ILE A 13 -10.17 6.43 0.17
C ILE A 13 -10.39 7.94 0.26
N ARG A 14 -10.50 8.50 1.47
CA ARG A 14 -10.65 9.96 1.66
C ARG A 14 -9.30 10.67 1.70
N SER A 15 -8.25 10.02 2.19
CA SER A 15 -6.93 10.66 2.39
C SER A 15 -6.02 10.57 1.16
N ALA A 16 -6.09 9.48 0.38
CA ALA A 16 -5.11 9.18 -0.67
C ALA A 16 -5.72 9.19 -2.09
N ALA A 17 -6.90 8.58 -2.26
CA ALA A 17 -7.51 8.40 -3.58
C ALA A 17 -7.82 9.71 -4.35
N PRO A 18 -8.19 10.85 -3.73
CA PRO A 18 -8.46 12.08 -4.46
C PRO A 18 -7.26 12.57 -5.29
N VAL A 19 -6.03 12.31 -4.84
CA VAL A 19 -4.81 12.67 -5.57
C VAL A 19 -4.70 11.87 -6.87
N GLY A 20 -4.94 10.56 -6.81
CA GLY A 20 -4.93 9.69 -8.00
C GLY A 20 -6.00 10.08 -9.01
N ARG A 21 -7.22 10.34 -8.55
CA ARG A 21 -8.34 10.80 -9.39
C ARG A 21 -8.01 12.11 -10.11
N TYR A 22 -7.47 13.08 -9.38
CA TYR A 22 -7.04 14.36 -9.96
C TYR A 22 -5.97 14.18 -11.04
N LEU A 23 -4.96 13.34 -10.82
CA LEU A 23 -3.93 13.04 -11.81
C LEU A 23 -4.50 12.38 -13.06
N ILE A 24 -5.48 11.49 -12.90
CA ILE A 24 -6.18 10.84 -14.02
C ILE A 24 -6.93 11.87 -14.85
N ASP A 25 -7.71 12.72 -14.22
CA ASP A 25 -8.52 13.73 -14.91
C ASP A 25 -7.62 14.74 -15.65
N LEU A 26 -6.53 15.17 -15.03
CA LEU A 26 -5.55 16.08 -15.64
C LEU A 26 -4.89 15.48 -16.89
N HIS A 27 -4.75 14.16 -16.95
CA HIS A 27 -4.09 13.43 -18.04
C HIS A 27 -5.08 12.78 -19.03
N GLY A 28 -6.34 13.22 -19.03
CA GLY A 28 -7.32 12.84 -20.03
C GLY A 28 -8.14 11.58 -19.71
N GLY A 29 -8.05 11.06 -18.49
CA GLY A 29 -8.92 9.99 -17.99
C GLY A 29 -8.35 8.56 -18.12
N SER A 30 -9.20 7.60 -17.74
CA SER A 30 -8.92 6.17 -17.75
C SER A 30 -10.13 5.38 -18.25
N ALA A 31 -9.92 4.41 -19.12
CA ALA A 31 -10.95 3.50 -19.62
C ALA A 31 -11.50 2.56 -18.53
N HIS A 32 -10.76 2.37 -17.43
CA HIS A 32 -11.17 1.56 -16.28
C HIS A 32 -11.76 2.39 -15.13
N GLY A 33 -12.04 3.68 -15.37
CA GLY A 33 -12.43 4.62 -14.32
C GLY A 33 -11.34 4.79 -13.25
N TYR A 34 -11.77 5.07 -12.02
CA TYR A 34 -10.87 5.31 -10.89
C TYR A 34 -10.54 4.06 -10.07
N GLY A 35 -11.28 2.95 -10.23
CA GLY A 35 -11.16 1.75 -9.38
C GLY A 35 -9.72 1.26 -9.18
N PRO A 36 -8.97 0.95 -10.25
CA PRO A 36 -7.57 0.52 -10.11
C PRO A 36 -6.66 1.56 -9.46
N SER A 37 -6.94 2.85 -9.64
CA SER A 37 -6.16 3.92 -9.01
C SER A 37 -6.48 4.07 -7.52
N ASP A 38 -7.76 4.02 -7.16
CA ASP A 38 -8.21 4.07 -5.78
C ASP A 38 -7.63 2.88 -5.01
N ALA A 39 -7.65 1.68 -5.60
CA ALA A 39 -7.04 0.48 -5.03
C ALA A 39 -5.52 0.65 -4.83
N LEU A 40 -4.80 1.20 -5.81
CA LEU A 40 -3.36 1.47 -5.68
C LEU A 40 -3.06 2.50 -4.57
N CYS A 41 -3.82 3.59 -4.53
CA CYS A 41 -3.69 4.63 -3.51
C CYS A 41 -3.95 4.06 -2.11
N ASN A 42 -5.00 3.25 -1.95
CA ASN A 42 -5.30 2.59 -0.67
C ASN A 42 -4.18 1.62 -0.27
N ALA A 43 -3.67 0.80 -1.21
CA ALA A 43 -2.57 -0.12 -0.93
C ALA A 43 -1.31 0.62 -0.46
N LEU A 44 -0.94 1.72 -1.12
CA LEU A 44 0.19 2.56 -0.72
C LEU A 44 -0.02 3.16 0.67
N GLN A 45 -1.24 3.61 0.97
CA GLN A 45 -1.56 4.19 2.26
C GLN A 45 -1.46 3.16 3.39
N VAL A 46 -1.95 1.93 3.17
CA VAL A 46 -1.76 0.83 4.13
C VAL A 46 -0.28 0.50 4.31
N ILE A 47 0.49 0.40 3.22
CA ILE A 47 1.95 0.16 3.29
C ILE A 47 2.63 1.22 4.17
N ASN A 48 2.32 2.50 3.99
CA ASN A 48 2.85 3.58 4.81
C ASN A 48 2.46 3.39 6.28
N HIS A 49 1.18 3.12 6.58
CA HIS A 49 0.72 2.85 7.94
C HIS A 49 1.44 1.66 8.59
N LEU A 50 1.80 0.62 7.82
CA LEU A 50 2.56 -0.51 8.34
C LEU A 50 4.04 -0.16 8.57
N GLN A 51 4.65 0.62 7.69
CA GLN A 51 6.05 1.05 7.84
C GLN A 51 6.24 1.97 9.04
N ASP A 52 5.26 2.84 9.30
CA ASP A 52 5.37 3.93 10.28
C ASP A 52 4.52 3.65 11.54
N CYS A 53 3.96 2.45 11.71
CA CYS A 53 2.99 2.14 12.78
C CYS A 53 3.47 2.48 14.21
N GLN A 54 4.76 2.29 14.50
CA GLN A 54 5.35 2.68 15.78
C GLN A 54 5.48 4.20 15.93
N ASP A 55 5.94 4.88 14.89
CA ASP A 55 6.13 6.33 14.91
C ASP A 55 4.77 7.05 14.96
N ASP A 56 3.78 6.58 14.21
CA ASP A 56 2.39 7.04 14.26
C ASP A 56 1.81 6.91 15.67
N TYR A 57 2.05 5.79 16.35
CA TYR A 57 1.64 5.58 17.74
C TYR A 57 2.35 6.55 18.68
N ARG A 58 3.69 6.59 18.65
CA ARG A 58 4.51 7.38 19.58
C ARG A 58 4.34 8.89 19.45
N THR A 59 4.20 9.38 18.21
CA THR A 59 4.31 10.82 17.92
C THR A 59 2.98 11.47 17.61
N LEU A 60 2.01 10.70 17.09
CA LEU A 60 0.70 11.23 16.69
C LEU A 60 -0.45 10.72 17.56
N ASP A 61 -0.20 9.77 18.47
CA ASP A 61 -1.22 9.04 19.22
C ASP A 61 -2.26 8.39 18.27
N ARG A 62 -1.75 7.79 17.19
CA ARG A 62 -2.57 7.16 16.14
C ARG A 62 -2.22 5.71 15.92
N VAL A 63 -3.27 4.89 15.78
CA VAL A 63 -3.18 3.48 15.42
C VAL A 63 -4.09 3.25 14.22
N TYR A 64 -3.52 2.78 13.11
CA TYR A 64 -4.26 2.50 11.87
C TYR A 64 -4.49 1.01 11.64
N LEU A 65 -3.90 0.13 12.46
CA LEU A 65 -4.20 -1.30 12.43
C LEU A 65 -5.64 -1.55 12.87
N PRO A 66 -6.42 -2.39 12.15
CA PRO A 66 -7.80 -2.71 12.49
C PRO A 66 -7.93 -3.25 13.92
N ALA A 67 -8.76 -2.59 14.74
CA ALA A 67 -8.91 -2.91 16.16
C ALA A 67 -9.44 -4.33 16.39
N ASP A 68 -10.39 -4.76 15.57
CA ASP A 68 -10.98 -6.09 15.60
C ASP A 68 -9.93 -7.19 15.33
N TRP A 69 -9.01 -6.96 14.38
CA TRP A 69 -7.94 -7.91 14.07
C TRP A 69 -6.90 -7.96 15.18
N MET A 70 -6.55 -6.82 15.78
CA MET A 70 -5.70 -6.79 16.96
C MET A 70 -6.31 -7.60 18.10
N ALA A 71 -7.60 -7.39 18.40
CA ALA A 71 -8.30 -8.14 19.44
C ALA A 71 -8.35 -9.65 19.15
N GLN A 72 -8.64 -10.05 17.90
CA GLN A 72 -8.66 -11.45 17.48
C GLN A 72 -7.29 -12.14 17.62
N ALA A 73 -6.20 -11.42 17.35
CA ALA A 73 -4.84 -11.94 17.47
C ALA A 73 -4.30 -11.89 18.91
N GLY A 74 -4.99 -11.20 19.84
CA GLY A 74 -4.51 -10.94 21.19
C GLY A 74 -3.44 -9.83 21.27
N ALA A 75 -3.30 -9.03 20.21
CA ALA A 75 -2.38 -7.89 20.18
C ALA A 75 -3.00 -6.67 20.91
N THR A 76 -2.13 -5.92 21.57
CA THR A 76 -2.47 -4.69 22.29
C THR A 76 -1.86 -3.48 21.60
N VAL A 77 -2.35 -2.27 21.90
CA VAL A 77 -1.80 -1.05 21.31
C VAL A 77 -0.37 -0.82 21.82
N GLU A 78 -0.10 -1.20 23.07
CA GLU A 78 1.20 -1.12 23.73
C GLU A 78 2.27 -1.98 23.04
N ASP A 79 1.86 -3.00 22.27
CA ASP A 79 2.80 -3.78 21.45
C ASP A 79 3.49 -2.94 20.38
N LEU A 80 2.88 -1.83 19.93
CA LEU A 80 3.48 -0.90 18.96
C LEU A 80 4.68 -0.14 19.53
N ASP A 81 4.79 -0.02 20.85
CA ASP A 81 5.91 0.67 21.51
C ASP A 81 7.14 -0.23 21.74
N LYS A 82 7.02 -1.52 21.45
CA LYS A 82 8.09 -2.49 21.67
C LYS A 82 9.22 -2.32 20.64
N PRO A 83 10.47 -2.72 20.97
CA PRO A 83 11.58 -2.64 20.03
C PRO A 83 11.46 -3.58 18.82
N ALA A 84 10.51 -4.52 18.85
CA ALA A 84 10.24 -5.48 17.78
C ALA A 84 8.78 -5.97 17.88
N CYS A 85 8.23 -6.46 16.77
CA CYS A 85 6.89 -7.05 16.72
C CYS A 85 6.76 -8.24 17.66
N THR A 86 5.69 -8.26 18.46
CA THR A 86 5.23 -9.50 19.08
C THR A 86 4.67 -10.47 18.04
N PRO A 87 4.60 -11.78 18.34
CA PRO A 87 3.94 -12.73 17.45
C PRO A 87 2.49 -12.36 17.10
N GLU A 88 1.76 -11.78 18.05
CA GLU A 88 0.38 -11.34 17.90
C GLU A 88 0.29 -10.13 16.96
N LEU A 89 1.13 -9.11 17.16
CA LEU A 89 1.19 -7.94 16.29
C LEU A 89 1.63 -8.32 14.86
N ARG A 90 2.59 -9.24 14.74
CA ARG A 90 3.05 -9.77 13.44
C ARG A 90 1.90 -10.41 12.66
N GLN A 91 1.02 -11.18 13.31
CA GLN A 91 -0.16 -11.76 12.67
C GLN A 91 -1.10 -10.68 12.11
N VAL A 92 -1.31 -9.58 12.85
CA VAL A 92 -2.14 -8.45 12.38
C VAL A 92 -1.52 -7.77 11.16
N ILE A 93 -0.20 -7.52 11.19
CA ILE A 93 0.53 -6.93 10.07
C ILE A 93 0.46 -7.85 8.85
N ASP A 94 0.66 -9.16 9.01
CA ASP A 94 0.55 -10.12 7.91
C ASP A 94 -0.84 -10.17 7.30
N ARG A 95 -1.89 -10.11 8.14
CA ARG A 95 -3.28 -10.01 7.66
C ARG A 95 -3.54 -8.72 6.89
N CYS A 96 -2.97 -7.59 7.34
CA CYS A 96 -3.02 -6.33 6.58
C CYS A 96 -2.29 -6.45 5.23
N LEU A 97 -1.16 -7.17 5.19
CA LEU A 97 -0.42 -7.42 3.95
C LEU A 97 -1.13 -8.38 3.00
N ASP A 98 -1.95 -9.32 3.51
CA ASP A 98 -2.85 -10.14 2.70
C ASP A 98 -3.93 -9.30 2.05
N ALA A 99 -4.63 -8.46 2.83
CA ALA A 99 -5.67 -7.57 2.32
C ALA A 99 -5.10 -6.51 1.36
N THR A 100 -3.90 -5.99 1.63
CA THR A 100 -3.16 -5.12 0.69
C THR A 100 -2.81 -5.85 -0.60
N GLY A 101 -2.54 -7.16 -0.54
CA GLY A 101 -2.34 -7.99 -1.72
C GLY A 101 -3.56 -8.02 -2.64
N SER A 102 -4.76 -8.09 -2.08
CA SER A 102 -6.02 -8.01 -2.84
C SER A 102 -6.17 -6.65 -3.53
N LEU A 103 -5.90 -5.54 -2.82
CA LEU A 103 -5.89 -4.19 -3.41
C LEU A 103 -4.89 -4.08 -4.56
N LEU A 104 -3.70 -4.66 -4.43
CA LEU A 104 -2.72 -4.69 -5.52
C LEU A 104 -3.17 -5.54 -6.71
N GLY A 105 -3.95 -6.61 -6.47
CA GLY A 105 -4.62 -7.37 -7.52
C GLY A 105 -5.60 -6.51 -8.30
N GLU A 106 -6.47 -5.77 -7.60
CA GLU A 106 -7.43 -4.83 -8.19
C GLU A 106 -6.76 -3.65 -8.92
N ALA A 107 -5.62 -3.20 -8.42
CA ALA A 107 -4.83 -2.13 -9.03
C ALA A 107 -4.03 -2.58 -10.26
N ARG A 108 -3.85 -3.88 -10.49
CA ARG A 108 -3.00 -4.42 -11.56
C ARG A 108 -3.30 -3.86 -12.97
N PRO A 109 -4.55 -3.66 -13.42
CA PRO A 109 -4.85 -3.13 -14.75
C PRO A 109 -4.70 -1.60 -14.87
N ILE A 110 -4.18 -0.90 -13.86
CA ILE A 110 -4.09 0.57 -13.84
C ILE A 110 -3.41 1.14 -15.08
N ALA A 111 -2.25 0.59 -15.46
CA ALA A 111 -1.47 1.11 -16.58
C ALA A 111 -2.15 0.92 -17.94
N ALA A 112 -2.91 -0.15 -18.09
CA ALA A 112 -3.62 -0.47 -19.34
C ALA A 112 -4.87 0.41 -19.55
N GLY A 113 -5.45 0.94 -18.47
CA GLY A 113 -6.62 1.81 -18.53
C GLY A 113 -6.28 3.28 -18.83
N MET A 114 -5.07 3.74 -18.52
CA MET A 114 -4.71 5.16 -18.65
C MET A 114 -4.67 5.61 -20.10
N HIS A 115 -5.35 6.72 -20.41
CA HIS A 115 -5.26 7.35 -21.73
C HIS A 115 -3.88 7.97 -21.98
N SER A 116 -3.26 8.54 -20.94
CA SER A 116 -1.88 9.00 -20.98
C SER A 116 -0.91 7.82 -20.80
N ARG A 117 -0.15 7.51 -21.86
CA ARG A 117 0.90 6.48 -21.82
C ARG A 117 1.96 6.76 -20.76
N ARG A 118 2.33 8.03 -20.58
CA ARG A 118 3.31 8.45 -19.58
C ARG A 118 2.80 8.16 -18.16
N LEU A 119 1.57 8.59 -17.85
CA LEU A 119 0.96 8.34 -16.55
C LEU A 119 0.80 6.83 -16.30
N GLY A 120 0.42 6.06 -17.33
CA GLY A 120 0.34 4.61 -17.24
C GLY A 120 1.68 3.95 -16.88
N MET A 121 2.80 4.42 -17.44
CA MET A 121 4.13 3.94 -17.08
C MET A 121 4.55 4.31 -15.65
N GLU A 122 4.26 5.54 -15.22
CA GLU A 122 4.52 6.00 -13.85
C GLU A 122 3.69 5.18 -12.84
N ALA A 123 2.41 4.95 -13.12
CA ALA A 123 1.51 4.12 -12.32
C ALA A 123 1.99 2.66 -12.22
N ALA A 124 2.47 2.08 -13.33
CA ALA A 124 3.05 0.73 -13.34
C ALA A 124 4.31 0.62 -12.47
N ALA A 125 5.17 1.64 -12.51
CA ALA A 125 6.36 1.70 -11.65
C ALA A 125 5.96 1.75 -10.17
N ILE A 126 4.98 2.58 -9.82
CA ILE A 126 4.46 2.70 -8.45
C ILE A 126 3.84 1.37 -7.98
N TRP A 127 3.06 0.70 -8.83
CA TRP A 127 2.50 -0.62 -8.53
C TRP A 127 3.60 -1.65 -8.23
N GLU A 128 4.67 -1.67 -9.02
CA GLU A 128 5.79 -2.60 -8.79
C GLU A 128 6.54 -2.30 -7.49
N ILE A 129 6.71 -1.01 -7.16
CA ILE A 129 7.27 -0.57 -5.87
C ILE A 129 6.40 -1.06 -4.72
N ALA A 130 5.08 -0.82 -4.79
CA ALA A 130 4.14 -1.23 -3.75
C ALA A 130 4.17 -2.76 -3.55
N ARG A 131 4.12 -3.53 -4.64
CA ARG A 131 4.24 -4.99 -4.63
C ARG A 131 5.57 -5.46 -4.03
N ARG A 132 6.68 -4.76 -4.28
CA ARG A 132 7.99 -5.13 -3.70
C ARG A 132 8.06 -4.78 -2.22
N LEU A 133 7.49 -3.64 -1.81
CA LEU A 133 7.41 -3.22 -0.41
C LEU A 133 6.60 -4.19 0.44
N THR A 134 5.45 -4.69 -0.05
CA THR A 134 4.68 -5.71 0.70
C THR A 134 5.49 -6.98 0.93
N VAL A 135 6.30 -7.42 -0.05
CA VAL A 135 7.22 -8.56 0.12
C VAL A 135 8.29 -8.28 1.17
N GLU A 136 8.86 -7.08 1.19
CA GLU A 136 9.87 -6.72 2.20
C GLU A 136 9.25 -6.57 3.61
N LEU A 137 8.05 -6.01 3.73
CA LEU A 137 7.29 -5.90 4.99
C LEU A 137 6.86 -7.26 5.55
N ARG A 138 6.71 -8.30 4.72
CA ARG A 138 6.53 -9.68 5.20
C ARG A 138 7.80 -10.29 5.75
N ARG A 139 8.97 -9.89 5.25
CA ARG A 139 10.27 -10.48 5.61
C ARG A 139 10.95 -9.77 6.77
N ARG A 140 10.68 -8.47 6.93
CA ARG A 140 11.33 -7.61 7.91
C ARG A 140 10.30 -7.12 8.92
N ASP A 141 10.81 -6.78 10.09
CA ASP A 141 10.03 -6.22 11.18
C ASP A 141 10.01 -4.68 11.09
N PRO A 142 8.84 -4.05 10.90
CA PRO A 142 8.74 -2.59 10.83
C PRO A 142 9.01 -1.88 12.16
N LEU A 143 8.87 -2.55 13.31
CA LEU A 143 9.21 -1.98 14.63
C LEU A 143 10.72 -2.01 14.89
N ALA A 144 11.42 -3.02 14.40
CA ALA A 144 12.86 -3.17 14.59
C ALA A 144 13.68 -2.22 13.69
N GLY A 145 13.08 -1.69 12.63
CA GLY A 145 13.69 -0.70 11.77
C GLY A 145 12.91 -0.42 10.51
N ARG A 146 13.19 0.74 9.91
CA ARG A 146 12.48 1.18 8.71
C ARG A 146 12.64 0.19 7.56
N VAL A 147 11.51 -0.36 7.11
CA VAL A 147 11.46 -1.22 5.92
C VAL A 147 11.36 -0.34 4.69
N ALA A 148 12.42 -0.22 3.91
CA ALA A 148 12.43 0.54 2.67
C ALA A 148 13.20 -0.19 1.56
N LEU A 149 12.88 0.13 0.30
CA LEU A 149 13.68 -0.34 -0.83
C LEU A 149 15.04 0.37 -0.86
N THR A 150 16.07 -0.36 -1.25
CA THR A 150 17.37 0.24 -1.58
C THR A 150 17.22 1.10 -2.85
N LYS A 151 18.12 2.05 -3.06
CA LYS A 151 18.13 2.88 -4.28
C LYS A 151 18.14 2.02 -5.56
N THR A 152 18.91 0.93 -5.55
CA THR A 152 18.96 -0.02 -6.66
C THR A 152 17.66 -0.81 -6.81
N GLY A 153 17.07 -1.28 -5.71
CA GLY A 153 15.77 -1.95 -5.72
C GLY A 153 14.65 -1.05 -6.26
N TYR A 154 14.63 0.21 -5.85
CA TYR A 154 13.71 1.22 -6.34
C TYR A 154 13.85 1.44 -7.85
N LEU A 155 15.08 1.60 -8.34
CA LEU A 155 15.36 1.79 -9.77
C LEU A 155 14.91 0.57 -10.60
N MET A 156 15.18 -0.65 -10.10
CA MET A 156 14.74 -1.88 -10.76
C MET A 156 13.22 -2.00 -10.84
N CYS A 157 12.49 -1.58 -9.80
CA CYS A 157 11.03 -1.56 -9.82
C CYS A 157 10.51 -0.55 -10.85
N CYS A 158 11.10 0.66 -10.90
CA CYS A 158 10.75 1.66 -11.91
C CYS A 158 10.95 1.13 -13.33
N ALA A 159 12.13 0.53 -13.61
CA ALA A 159 12.44 -0.02 -14.93
C ALA A 159 11.50 -1.17 -15.32
N SER A 160 11.23 -2.11 -14.39
CA SER A 160 10.29 -3.22 -14.58
C SER A 160 8.87 -2.72 -14.85
N GLY A 161 8.40 -1.72 -14.10
CA GLY A 161 7.08 -1.12 -14.30
C GLY A 161 6.93 -0.50 -15.68
N VAL A 162 7.88 0.36 -16.08
CA VAL A 162 7.90 1.02 -17.39
C VAL A 162 7.92 -0.02 -18.52
N LEU A 163 8.83 -1.01 -18.45
CA LEU A 163 8.91 -2.07 -19.46
C LEU A 163 7.63 -2.91 -19.53
N GLY A 164 7.03 -3.21 -18.37
CA GLY A 164 5.77 -3.94 -18.29
C GLY A 164 4.59 -3.20 -18.92
N ALA A 165 4.54 -1.88 -18.74
CA ALA A 165 3.51 -1.04 -19.35
C ALA A 165 3.69 -0.98 -20.88
N LEU A 166 4.92 -0.86 -21.37
CA LEU A 166 5.22 -0.86 -22.80
C LEU A 166 4.91 -2.20 -23.48
N THR A 167 5.06 -3.31 -22.77
CA THR A 167 4.83 -4.68 -23.28
C THR A 167 3.40 -5.20 -23.04
N GLY A 168 2.52 -4.42 -22.41
CA GLY A 168 1.13 -4.79 -22.16
C GLY A 168 0.93 -5.82 -21.04
N ARG A 169 1.94 -6.04 -20.17
CA ARG A 169 1.91 -7.03 -19.08
C ARG A 169 0.77 -6.81 -18.06
N TYR A 170 0.32 -5.57 -17.93
CA TYR A 170 -0.71 -5.16 -16.98
C TYR A 170 -2.14 -5.32 -17.50
N GLY A 171 -2.32 -5.56 -18.81
CA GLY A 171 -3.64 -5.75 -19.44
C GLY A 171 -4.08 -7.22 -19.57
N ARG A 172 -3.31 -8.17 -19.03
CA ARG A 172 -3.60 -9.61 -19.03
C ARG A 172 -3.79 -10.15 -17.61
#